data_AF-A0A917PD41-F1
#
_entry.id   AF-A0A917PD41-F1
#
_cell.length_a   1.000
_cell.length_b   1.000
_cell.length_c   1.000
_cell.angle_alpha   90.00
_cell.angle_beta   90.00
_cell.angle_gamma   90.00
#
_symmetry.space_group_name_H-M   'P 1'
#
loop_
_entity.id
_entity.type
_entity.pdbx_description
1 polymer ?
#
loop_
_entity_poly.entity_id
_entity_poly.type
_entity_poly.pdbx_seq_one_letter_code
_entity_poly.pdbx_strand_id
1 'polypeptide(L)'
;MSVLEVGYGAADMTLQMARLVGPNGSVIGVDMDADLLSLAEQRAERAGLDTPVFREGVPKTVVSFAAADCIPCPFKEQCTSAKQNRRRLSLQPRELAEAVRDARRPRPRVAGSR
;
A
#
# COMPACT_ATOMS: atom_id res chain seq x y z
N MET A 1 -0.18 7.86 -17.50
CA MET A 1 0.54 7.62 -16.23
C MET A 1 -0.45 7.06 -15.24
N SER A 2 -0.08 6.03 -14.49
CA SER A 2 -0.97 5.43 -13.49
C SER A 2 -0.28 5.38 -12.13
N VAL A 3 -1.00 5.78 -11.10
CA VAL A 3 -0.51 5.83 -9.72
C VAL A 3 -1.41 4.97 -8.85
N LEU A 4 -0.79 4.19 -7.97
CA LEU A 4 -1.46 3.50 -6.88
C LEU A 4 -0.90 4.05 -5.57
N GLU A 5 -1.77 4.58 -4.75
CA GLU A 5 -1.46 4.97 -3.38
C GLU A 5 -2.09 3.97 -2.41
N VAL A 6 -1.31 3.49 -1.44
CA VAL A 6 -1.81 2.60 -0.38
C VAL A 6 -1.63 3.24 0.97
N GLY A 7 -2.71 3.27 1.75
CA GLY A 7 -2.83 4.08 2.95
C GLY A 7 -3.05 5.56 2.58
N TYR A 8 -4.07 5.85 1.76
CA TYR A 8 -4.31 7.23 1.28
C TYR A 8 -4.80 8.20 2.37
N GLY A 9 -5.24 7.71 3.53
CA GLY A 9 -5.69 8.55 4.63
C GLY A 9 -6.89 9.42 4.25
N ALA A 10 -6.81 10.72 4.53
CA ALA A 10 -7.83 11.70 4.11
C ALA A 10 -7.70 12.15 2.64
N ALA A 11 -6.90 11.44 1.83
CA ALA A 11 -6.67 11.66 0.40
C ALA A 11 -5.91 12.93 0.00
N ASP A 12 -5.22 13.61 0.92
CA ASP A 12 -4.48 14.85 0.60
C ASP A 12 -3.44 14.64 -0.51
N MET A 13 -2.63 13.59 -0.40
CA MET A 13 -1.63 13.23 -1.41
C MET A 13 -2.26 12.65 -2.68
N THR A 14 -3.33 11.86 -2.53
CA THR A 14 -4.02 11.24 -3.67
C THR A 14 -4.59 12.28 -4.62
N LEU A 15 -5.18 13.35 -4.07
CA LEU A 15 -5.72 14.45 -4.86
C LEU A 15 -4.61 15.27 -5.53
N GLN A 16 -3.46 15.45 -4.87
CA GLN A 16 -2.30 16.06 -5.52
C GLN A 16 -1.80 15.20 -6.69
N MET A 17 -1.70 13.88 -6.50
CA MET A 17 -1.31 12.97 -7.57
C MET A 17 -2.30 13.01 -8.74
N ALA A 18 -3.60 13.07 -8.47
CA ALA A 18 -4.62 13.20 -9.50
C ALA A 18 -4.44 14.45 -10.37
N ARG A 19 -4.08 15.59 -9.76
CA ARG A 19 -3.73 16.80 -10.51
C ARG A 19 -2.46 16.64 -11.33
N LEU A 20 -1.44 15.97 -10.80
CA LEU A 20 -0.15 15.78 -11.47
C LEU A 20 -0.23 14.83 -12.66
N VAL A 21 -1.00 13.74 -12.56
CA VAL A 21 -1.17 12.80 -13.68
C VAL A 21 -2.09 13.37 -14.78
N GLY A 22 -2.90 14.38 -14.45
CA GLY A 22 -3.79 15.09 -15.36
C GLY A 22 -4.98 14.24 -15.85
N PRO A 23 -5.80 14.76 -16.77
CA PRO A 23 -7.04 14.13 -17.20
C PRO A 23 -6.84 12.81 -17.98
N ASN A 24 -5.65 12.61 -18.55
CA ASN A 24 -5.28 11.36 -19.24
C ASN A 24 -4.56 10.36 -18.31
N GLY A 25 -4.38 10.74 -17.04
CA GLY A 25 -3.79 9.90 -16.01
C GLY A 25 -4.84 9.20 -15.16
N SER A 26 -4.39 8.26 -14.34
CA SER A 26 -5.27 7.60 -13.38
C SER A 26 -4.60 7.43 -12.03
N VAL A 27 -5.39 7.60 -10.97
CA VAL A 27 -4.96 7.35 -9.60
C VAL A 27 -5.96 6.41 -8.93
N ILE A 28 -5.44 5.39 -8.26
CA ILE A 28 -6.22 4.53 -7.37
C ILE A 28 -5.68 4.72 -5.95
N GLY A 29 -6.56 5.09 -5.02
CA GLY A 29 -6.27 5.07 -3.60
C GLY A 29 -6.84 3.80 -2.98
N VAL A 30 -6.05 3.07 -2.19
CA VAL A 30 -6.53 2.00 -1.30
C VAL A 30 -6.24 2.34 0.15
N ASP A 31 -7.24 2.27 1.04
CA ASP A 31 -7.05 2.43 2.48
C ASP A 31 -7.87 1.39 3.25
N MET A 32 -7.35 0.91 4.38
CA MET A 32 -8.01 -0.09 5.21
C MET A 32 -9.09 0.48 6.12
N ASP A 33 -9.05 1.79 6.36
CA ASP A 33 -10.07 2.47 7.16
C ASP A 33 -11.26 2.84 6.28
N ALA A 34 -12.33 2.07 6.41
CA ALA A 34 -13.55 2.25 5.63
C ALA A 34 -14.20 3.63 5.88
N ASP A 35 -13.99 4.23 7.06
CA ASP A 35 -14.58 5.53 7.40
C ASP A 35 -13.95 6.67 6.56
N LEU A 36 -12.74 6.46 6.02
CA LEU A 36 -12.04 7.43 5.19
C LEU A 36 -12.56 7.47 3.75
N LEU A 37 -13.27 6.43 3.27
CA LEU A 37 -13.77 6.35 1.90
C LEU A 37 -14.71 7.52 1.57
N SER A 38 -15.72 7.73 2.42
CA SER A 38 -16.72 8.78 2.19
C SER A 38 -16.09 10.18 2.22
N LEU A 39 -15.14 10.41 3.12
CA LEU A 39 -14.41 11.69 3.20
C LEU A 39 -13.55 11.93 1.95
N ALA A 40 -12.86 10.89 1.48
CA ALA A 40 -11.99 10.96 0.32
C ALA A 40 -12.78 11.27 -0.97
N GLU A 41 -13.91 10.59 -1.18
CA GLU A 41 -14.81 10.83 -2.32
C GLU A 41 -15.37 12.25 -2.30
N GLN A 42 -15.87 12.73 -1.16
CA GLN A 42 -16.35 14.11 -1.01
C GLN A 42 -15.25 15.15 -1.30
N ARG A 43 -13.99 14.87 -0.94
CA ARG A 43 -12.87 15.76 -1.23
C ARG A 43 -12.51 15.75 -2.71
N ALA A 44 -12.57 14.60 -3.40
CA ALA A 44 -12.37 14.52 -4.84
C ALA A 44 -13.45 15.28 -5.61
N GLU A 45 -14.72 15.12 -5.22
CA GLU A 45 -15.85 15.84 -5.80
C GLU A 45 -15.67 17.36 -5.63
N ARG A 46 -15.39 17.82 -4.40
CA ARG A 46 -15.13 19.25 -4.12
C ARG A 46 -13.92 19.80 -4.88
N ALA A 47 -12.94 18.95 -5.19
CA ALA A 47 -11.77 19.29 -5.97
C ALA A 47 -12.03 19.34 -7.49
N GLY A 48 -13.21 18.89 -7.95
CA GLY A 48 -13.60 18.82 -9.36
C GLY A 48 -12.75 17.85 -10.17
N LEU A 49 -12.39 16.70 -9.58
CA LEU A 49 -11.51 15.72 -10.20
C LEU A 49 -12.25 14.42 -10.52
N ASP A 50 -12.11 13.95 -11.77
CA ASP A 50 -12.68 12.66 -12.23
C ASP A 50 -11.86 11.43 -11.75
N THR A 51 -10.67 11.67 -11.20
CA THR A 51 -9.78 10.70 -10.56
C THR A 51 -9.24 11.34 -9.29
N PRO A 52 -8.99 10.63 -8.17
CA PRO A 52 -8.78 9.19 -7.99
C PRO A 52 -10.06 8.35 -7.86
N VAL A 53 -9.90 7.03 -8.06
CA VAL A 53 -10.86 6.01 -7.59
C VAL A 53 -10.39 5.49 -6.24
N PHE A 54 -11.24 5.58 -5.23
CA PHE A 54 -10.96 5.05 -3.90
C PHE A 54 -11.49 3.63 -3.73
N ARG A 55 -10.78 2.83 -2.94
CA ARG A 55 -11.16 1.45 -2.63
C ARG A 55 -10.86 1.15 -1.18
N GLU A 56 -11.80 0.48 -0.53
CA GLU A 56 -11.55 -0.14 0.76
C GLU A 56 -10.56 -1.30 0.60
N GLY A 57 -9.51 -1.27 1.41
CA GLY A 57 -8.51 -2.31 1.51
C GLY A 57 -9.01 -3.44 2.39
N VAL A 58 -8.80 -4.68 1.94
CA VAL A 58 -9.07 -5.86 2.76
C VAL A 58 -7.90 -6.13 3.72
N PRO A 59 -8.09 -6.92 4.80
CA PRO A 59 -7.06 -7.25 5.80
C PRO A 59 -5.72 -7.75 5.26
N LYS A 60 -5.68 -8.19 4.00
CA LYS A 60 -4.46 -8.48 3.27
C LYS A 60 -4.53 -7.88 1.87
N THR A 61 -3.94 -6.72 1.69
CA THR A 61 -3.80 -6.07 0.38
C THR A 61 -2.48 -6.47 -0.25
N VAL A 62 -2.50 -6.92 -1.50
CA VAL A 62 -1.28 -7.28 -2.24
C VAL A 62 -1.12 -6.39 -3.46
N VAL A 63 -0.07 -5.60 -3.45
CA VAL A 63 0.32 -4.74 -4.57
C VAL A 63 1.35 -5.46 -5.42
N SER A 64 1.19 -5.42 -6.75
CA SER A 64 2.16 -5.99 -7.68
C SER A 64 2.54 -4.96 -8.75
N PHE A 65 3.84 -4.73 -8.94
CA PHE A 65 4.39 -3.74 -9.87
C PHE A 65 5.68 -4.23 -10.52
N ALA A 66 6.13 -3.58 -11.59
CA ALA A 66 7.34 -3.98 -12.27
C ALA A 66 8.56 -3.64 -11.43
N ALA A 67 9.60 -4.48 -11.47
CA ALA A 67 10.85 -4.16 -10.79
C ALA A 67 11.50 -2.87 -11.33
N ALA A 68 11.21 -2.51 -12.59
CA ALA A 68 11.68 -1.30 -13.24
C ALA A 68 11.00 -0.01 -12.72
N ASP A 69 9.83 -0.12 -12.07
CA ASP A 69 9.16 1.03 -11.44
C ASP A 69 9.88 1.46 -10.13
N CYS A 70 10.85 0.67 -9.66
CA CYS A 70 11.65 1.03 -8.49
C CYS A 70 12.66 2.14 -8.81
N ILE A 71 12.53 3.24 -8.10
CA ILE A 71 13.57 4.27 -7.99
C ILE A 71 14.57 3.92 -6.86
N PRO A 72 15.72 4.63 -6.74
CA PRO A 72 16.58 4.51 -5.57
C PRO A 72 15.77 4.63 -4.27
N CYS A 73 15.78 3.57 -3.46
CA CYS A 73 14.94 3.46 -2.27
C CYS A 73 15.81 3.10 -1.06
N PRO A 74 15.79 3.90 0.03
CA PRO A 74 16.61 3.64 1.22
C PRO A 74 16.22 2.35 1.94
N PHE A 75 15.00 1.84 1.70
CA PHE A 75 14.48 0.61 2.29
C PHE A 75 14.53 -0.58 1.31
N LYS A 76 15.31 -0.48 0.22
CA LYS A 76 15.37 -1.53 -0.82
C LYS A 76 15.77 -2.90 -0.28
N GLU A 77 16.64 -2.96 0.72
CA GLU A 77 17.07 -4.20 1.37
C GLU A 77 15.97 -4.86 2.20
N GLN A 78 15.01 -4.07 2.69
CA GLN A 78 13.84 -4.53 3.44
C GLN A 78 12.62 -4.74 2.52
N CYS A 79 12.75 -4.41 1.23
CA CYS A 79 11.71 -4.62 0.24
C CYS A 79 11.59 -6.09 -0.14
N THR A 80 10.50 -6.48 -0.80
CA THR A 80 10.33 -7.86 -1.25
C THR A 80 11.28 -8.22 -2.38
N SER A 81 11.89 -9.40 -2.28
CA SER A 81 12.76 -9.94 -3.33
C SER A 81 11.90 -10.47 -4.47
N ALA A 82 12.10 -9.93 -5.68
CA ALA A 82 11.49 -10.49 -6.87
C ALA A 82 12.42 -11.54 -7.48
N LYS A 83 11.94 -12.77 -7.68
CA LYS A 83 12.67 -13.81 -8.45
C LYS A 83 12.53 -13.61 -9.97
N GLN A 84 11.62 -12.74 -10.43
CA GLN A 84 11.34 -12.40 -11.84
C GLN A 84 10.88 -10.92 -11.97
N ASN A 85 10.46 -10.48 -13.16
CA ASN A 85 10.12 -9.08 -13.54
C ASN A 85 9.06 -8.33 -12.69
N ARG A 86 8.48 -8.93 -11.64
CA ARG A 86 7.44 -8.31 -10.80
C ARG A 86 7.78 -8.37 -9.31
N ARG A 87 7.63 -7.25 -8.61
CA ARG A 87 7.67 -7.15 -7.15
C ARG A 87 6.25 -7.26 -6.58
N ARG A 88 6.14 -7.80 -5.37
CA ARG A 88 4.86 -7.89 -4.63
C ARG A 88 5.03 -7.33 -3.23
N LEU A 89 4.25 -6.34 -2.84
CA LEU A 89 4.17 -5.88 -1.45
C LEU A 89 2.89 -6.44 -0.83
N SER A 90 3.02 -7.12 0.30
CA SER A 90 1.86 -7.56 1.09
C SER A 90 1.72 -6.63 2.28
N LEU A 91 0.57 -5.96 2.34
CA LEU A 91 0.21 -5.00 3.37
C LEU A 91 -0.87 -5.62 4.23
N GLN A 92 -0.69 -5.53 5.53
CA GLN A 92 -1.54 -6.08 6.57
C GLN A 92 -1.68 -5.04 7.67
N PRO A 93 -2.74 -5.09 8.49
CA PRO A 93 -2.80 -4.35 9.75
C PRO A 93 -1.52 -4.58 10.53
N ARG A 94 -1.02 -3.53 11.17
CA ARG A 94 0.23 -3.56 11.92
C ARG A 94 0.28 -4.72 12.92
N GLU A 95 -0.77 -4.87 13.72
CA GLU A 95 -0.91 -5.96 14.70
C GLU A 95 -0.78 -7.34 14.05
N LEU A 96 -1.47 -7.57 12.92
CA LEU A 96 -1.37 -8.84 12.20
C LEU A 96 0.04 -9.06 11.65
N ALA A 97 0.65 -8.02 11.08
CA ALA A 97 1.99 -8.09 10.53
C ALA A 97 3.05 -8.37 11.62
N GLU A 98 2.88 -7.81 12.81
CA GLU A 98 3.71 -8.06 14.00
C GLU A 98 3.51 -9.49 14.50
N ALA A 99 2.27 -9.93 14.69
CA ALA A 99 1.96 -11.30 15.09
C ALA A 99 2.52 -12.36 14.13
N VAL A 100 2.42 -12.13 12.82
CA VAL A 100 3.00 -13.03 11.80
C VAL A 100 4.52 -13.05 11.88
N ARG A 101 5.18 -11.92 12.13
CA ARG A 101 6.64 -11.84 12.29
C ARG A 101 7.10 -12.59 13.53
N ASP A 102 6.42 -12.40 14.65
CA ASP A 102 6.72 -13.10 15.90
C ASP A 102 6.53 -14.60 15.78
N ALA A 103 5.44 -15.04 15.13
CA ALA A 103 5.19 -16.46 14.88
C ALA A 103 6.24 -17.11 13.96
N ARG A 104 6.83 -16.35 13.03
CA ARG A 104 7.91 -16.81 12.15
C ARG A 104 9.29 -16.74 12.81
N ARG A 105 9.43 -16.07 13.95
CA ARG A 105 10.71 -15.94 14.63
C ARG A 105 11.13 -17.32 15.14
N PRO A 106 12.35 -17.78 14.84
CA PRO A 106 12.81 -19.07 15.33
C PRO A 106 12.72 -19.10 16.86
N ARG A 107 12.00 -20.10 17.39
CA ARG A 107 11.91 -20.30 18.83
C ARG A 107 13.28 -20.76 19.35
N PRO A 108 13.77 -20.21 20.47
CA PRO A 108 14.97 -20.75 21.11
C PRO A 108 14.72 -22.22 21.45
N ARG A 109 15.69 -23.08 21.15
CA ARG A 109 15.63 -24.48 21.58
C ARG A 109 15.65 -24.48 23.09
N VAL A 110 14.60 -25.00 23.72
CA VAL A 110 14.62 -25.31 25.15
C VAL A 110 15.69 -26.38 25.32
N ALA A 111 16.79 -26.05 25.99
CA ALA A 111 17.80 -27.02 26.35
C ALA A 111 17.12 -28.04 27.28
N GLY A 112 16.97 -29.28 26.81
CA GLY A 112 16.36 -30.35 27.58
C GLY A 112 17.11 -30.51 28.91
N SER A 113 16.38 -30.38 30.02
CA SER A 113 16.84 -30.81 31.33
C SER A 113 17.09 -32.31 31.28
N ARG A 114 18.33 -32.71 31.53
CA ARG A 114 18.69 -34.10 31.81
C ARG A 114 18.12 -34.53 33.15
#